data_AF-A0A7Z2PQF2-F1
#
_entry.id   AF-A0A7Z2PQF2-F1
#
_cell.length_a   1.000
_cell.length_b   1.000
_cell.length_c   1.000
_cell.angle_alpha   90.00
_cell.angle_beta   90.00
_cell.angle_gamma   90.00
#
_symmetry.space_group_name_H-M   'P 1'
#
loop_
_entity.id
_entity.type
_entity.pdbx_description
1 polymer ?
#
loop_
_entity_poly.entity_id
_entity_poly.type
_entity_poly.pdbx_seq_one_letter_code
_entity_poly.pdbx_strand_id
1 'polypeptide(L)' 'MHSPDIVAVAFARAWSVYRLIHSGIDDNDARRTGLQRFIRQRCEAGETDTELLAVAGLKYLKGLEGIPES' A
#
# COMPACT_ATOMS: atom_id res chain seq x y z
N MET A 1 -2.84 -20.25 15.15
CA MET A 1 -1.94 -19.46 14.28
C MET A 1 -2.72 -18.23 13.87
N HIS A 2 -2.32 -17.04 14.32
CA HIS A 2 -2.89 -15.79 13.80
C HIS A 2 -2.47 -15.72 12.33
N SER A 3 -3.38 -16.03 11.41
CA SER A 3 -3.18 -15.71 10.01
C SER A 3 -2.74 -14.26 9.98
N PRO A 4 -1.50 -13.95 9.55
CA PRO A 4 -1.05 -12.58 9.56
C PRO A 4 -2.04 -11.81 8.70
N ASP A 5 -2.62 -10.74 9.26
CA ASP A 5 -3.66 -9.96 8.63
C ASP A 5 -3.17 -9.65 7.20
N ILE A 6 -3.79 -10.28 6.20
CA ILE A 6 -3.30 -10.29 4.80
C ILE A 6 -3.07 -8.84 4.34
N VAL A 7 -3.96 -7.96 4.79
CA VAL A 7 -3.90 -6.51 4.63
C VAL A 7 -2.64 -5.93 5.25
N ALA A 8 -2.30 -6.27 6.50
CA ALA A 8 -1.11 -5.76 7.17
C ALA A 8 0.20 -6.22 6.48
N VAL A 9 0.26 -7.47 6.03
CA VAL A 9 1.43 -8.00 5.30
C VAL A 9 1.62 -7.28 3.97
N ALA A 10 0.55 -7.20 3.18
CA ALA A 10 0.58 -6.52 1.89
C ALA A 10 0.91 -5.04 2.05
N PHE A 11 0.32 -4.38 3.04
CA PHE A 11 0.57 -2.98 3.38
C PHE A 11 2.03 -2.75 3.76
N ALA A 12 2.58 -3.54 4.70
CA ALA A 12 3.95 -3.37 5.16
C ALA A 12 4.95 -3.55 4.01
N ARG A 13 4.71 -4.51 3.10
CA ARG A 13 5.56 -4.76 1.94
C ARG A 13 5.48 -3.63 0.92
N ALA A 14 4.28 -3.20 0.55
CA ALA A 14 4.09 -2.07 -0.36
C ALA A 14 4.71 -0.78 0.18
N TRP A 15 4.44 -0.45 1.44
CA TRP A 15 4.94 0.77 2.08
C TRP A 15 6.46 0.78 2.21
N SER A 16 7.06 -0.36 2.59
CA SER A 16 8.53 -0.46 2.72
C SER A 16 9.22 -0.26 1.37
N VAL A 17 8.73 -0.92 0.30
CA VAL A 17 9.28 -0.75 -1.05
C VAL A 17 9.12 0.70 -1.51
N TYR A 18 7.97 1.30 -1.26
CA TYR A 18 7.72 2.69 -1.63
C TYR A 18 8.68 3.66 -0.92
N ARG A 19 8.88 3.53 0.40
CA ARG A 19 9.85 4.35 1.14
C ARG A 19 11.29 4.14 0.72
N LEU A 20 11.66 2.93 0.29
CA LEU A 20 13.01 2.67 -0.25
C LEU A 20 13.27 3.45 -1.54
N ILE A 21 12.24 3.59 -2.40
CA ILE A 21 12.34 4.36 -3.64
C ILE A 21 12.28 5.87 -3.35
N HIS A 22 11.42 6.28 -2.42
CA HIS A 22 11.19 7.67 -2.05
C HIS A 22 11.79 7.94 -0.67
N SER A 23 13.12 8.09 -0.65
CA SER A 23 13.84 8.48 0.56
C SER A 23 13.39 9.88 1.00
N GLY A 24 12.84 10.00 2.22
CA GLY A 24 12.37 11.27 2.79
C GLY A 24 10.86 11.38 2.99
N ILE A 25 10.09 10.33 2.70
CA ILE A 25 8.66 10.30 3.04
C ILE A 25 8.49 10.07 4.55
N ASP A 26 7.65 10.92 5.17
CA ASP A 26 7.33 10.83 6.59
C ASP A 26 6.56 9.55 6.93
N ASP A 27 6.75 9.01 8.13
CA ASP A 27 6.04 7.82 8.56
C ASP A 27 4.52 8.04 8.64
N ASN A 28 4.09 9.29 8.79
CA ASN A 28 2.70 9.71 8.93
C ASN A 28 2.12 10.36 7.66
N ASP A 29 2.75 10.12 6.51
CA ASP A 29 2.27 10.64 5.23
C ASP A 29 0.82 10.20 4.93
N ALA A 30 0.01 11.11 4.39
CA ALA A 30 -1.40 10.86 4.09
C ALA A 30 -1.61 9.67 3.13
N ARG A 31 -0.63 9.39 2.26
CA ARG A 31 -0.62 8.26 1.33
C ARG A 31 -0.64 6.92 2.08
N ARG A 32 -0.12 6.86 3.31
CA ARG A 32 -0.14 5.66 4.17
C ARG A 32 -1.56 5.22 4.49
N THR A 33 -2.41 6.16 4.92
CA THR A 33 -3.81 5.90 5.24
C THR A 33 -4.60 5.49 4.00
N GLY A 34 -4.34 6.14 2.86
CA GLY A 34 -4.92 5.78 1.57
C GLY A 34 -4.55 4.37 1.13
N LEU A 35 -3.27 4.00 1.25
CA LEU A 35 -2.75 2.67 0.92
C LEU A 35 -3.41 1.57 1.76
N GLN A 36 -3.47 1.76 3.08
CA GLN A 36 -4.07 0.76 3.98
C GLN A 36 -5.55 0.54 3.64
N ARG A 37 -6.29 1.61 3.37
CA ARG A 37 -7.70 1.53 2.96
C ARG A 37 -7.85 0.81 1.62
N PHE A 38 -7.02 1.14 0.64
CA PHE A 38 -7.05 0.52 -0.69
C PHE A 38 -6.80 -1.00 -0.63
N ILE A 39 -5.78 -1.41 0.12
CA ILE A 39 -5.45 -2.83 0.29
C ILE A 39 -6.58 -3.57 1.02
N ARG A 40 -7.15 -2.94 2.07
CA ARG A 40 -8.29 -3.52 2.79
C ARG A 40 -9.50 -3.73 1.88
N GLN A 41 -9.86 -2.74 1.07
CA GLN A 41 -10.98 -2.85 0.13
C GLN A 41 -10.78 -3.97 -0.89
N ARG A 42 -9.54 -4.17 -1.36
CA ARG A 42 -9.20 -5.28 -2.26
C ARG A 42 -9.30 -6.64 -1.56
N CYS A 43 -8.83 -6.72 -0.31
CA CYS A 43 -8.97 -7.93 0.49
C CYS A 43 -10.43 -8.28 0.77
N GLU A 44 -11.26 -7.28 1.09
CA GLU A 44 -12.72 -7.43 1.27
C GLU A 44 -13.43 -7.83 -0.03
N ALA A 45 -12.87 -7.47 -1.20
CA ALA A 45 -13.34 -7.90 -2.51
C ALA A 45 -12.95 -9.34 -2.88
N GLY A 46 -12.24 -10.06 -2.00
CA GLY A 46 -11.86 -11.46 -2.20
C GLY A 46 -10.40 -11.69 -2.59
N GLU A 47 -9.59 -10.64 -2.72
CA GLU A 47 -8.16 -10.79 -3.00
C GLU A 47 -7.41 -11.20 -1.74
N THR A 48 -7.01 -12.47 -1.62
CA THR A 48 -6.27 -12.98 -0.46
C THR A 48 -4.76 -13.08 -0.71
N ASP A 49 -4.32 -12.81 -1.93
CA ASP A 49 -2.90 -12.86 -2.28
C ASP A 49 -2.17 -11.61 -1.82
N THR A 50 -1.31 -11.77 -0.82
CA THR A 50 -0.54 -10.67 -0.24
C THR A 50 0.38 -9.97 -1.25
N GLU A 51 0.88 -10.69 -2.26
CA GLU A 51 1.80 -10.12 -3.25
C GLU A 51 1.03 -9.30 -4.28
N LEU A 52 -0.11 -9.81 -4.76
CA LEU A 52 -0.99 -9.04 -5.65
C LEU A 52 -1.51 -7.77 -4.97
N LEU A 53 -1.92 -7.86 -3.71
CA LEU A 53 -2.32 -6.71 -2.91
C LEU A 53 -1.19 -5.68 -2.74
N ALA A 54 0.03 -6.14 -2.46
CA ALA A 54 1.19 -5.26 -2.32
C ALA A 54 1.53 -4.56 -3.64
N VAL A 55 1.52 -5.29 -4.77
CA VAL A 55 1.76 -4.73 -6.10
C VAL A 55 0.66 -3.74 -6.48
N ALA A 56 -0.60 -4.04 -6.21
CA ALA A 56 -1.72 -3.13 -6.44
C ALA A 56 -1.59 -1.86 -5.58
N GLY A 57 -1.18 -2.00 -4.31
CA GLY A 57 -0.89 -0.88 -3.42
C GLY A 57 0.25 0.01 -3.92
N LEU A 58 1.34 -0.59 -4.43
CA LEU A 58 2.44 0.16 -5.06
C LEU A 58 1.99 0.92 -6.31
N LYS A 59 1.16 0.32 -7.16
CA LYS A 59 0.58 1.01 -8.33
C LYS A 59 -0.31 2.18 -7.91
N TYR A 60 -1.11 2.00 -6.86
CA TYR A 60 -1.92 3.07 -6.28
C TYR A 60 -1.03 4.24 -5.82
N LEU A 61 0.04 3.96 -5.06
CA LEU A 61 0.98 4.99 -4.59
C LEU A 61 1.63 5.73 -5.76
N LYS A 62 2.15 5.02 -6.76
CA LYS A 62 2.74 5.62 -7.96
C LYS A 62 1.75 6.53 -8.70
N GLY A 63 0.48 6.14 -8.75
CA GLY A 63 -0.59 6.96 -9.34
C GLY A 63 -0.80 8.29 -8.62
N LEU A 64 -0.57 8.34 -7.30
CA LEU A 64 -0.65 9.59 -6.52
C LEU A 64 0.52 10.54 -6.78
N GLU A 65 1.66 10.03 -7.25
CA GLU A 65 2.84 10.85 -7.57
C GLU A 65 2.73 11.51 -8.94
N GLY A 66 1.95 10.90 -9.84
CA GLY A 66 1.69 11.39 -11.18
C GLY A 66 0.60 12.45 -11.27
N ILE A 67 0.15 13.02 -10.16
CA ILE A 67 -0.71 14.21 -10.15
C ILE A 67 0.20 15.43 -9.98
N PRO A 68 0.73 16.04 -11.06
CA PRO A 68 1.28 17.38 -10.94
C PRO A 68 0.13 18.31 -10.55
N GLU A 69 0.18 18.84 -9.33
CA GLU A 69 -0.60 20.03 -8.97
C GLU A 69 -0.20 21.12 -9.99
N SER A 70 -1.13 21.47 -10.88
CA SER A 70 -0.98 22.62 -11.80
C SER A 70 -1.00 23.94 -11.05
#